data_AF-A0A4W5KQ49-F1
#
_entry.id   AF-A0A4W5KQ49-F1
#
_cell.length_a   1.000
_cell.length_b   1.000
_cell.length_c   1.000
_cell.angle_alpha   90.00
_cell.angle_beta   90.00
_cell.angle_gamma   90.00
#
_symmetry.space_group_name_H-M   'P 1'
#
loop_
_entity.id
_entity.type
_entity.pdbx_description
1 polymer ?
#
loop_
_entity_poly.entity_id
_entity_poly.type
_entity_poly.pdbx_seq_one_letter_code
_entity_poly.pdbx_strand_id
1 'polypeptide(L)'
;MLFVHVSQCLPPVFSRLFNLTLKKLIMLKELDKDLTSVVIAVKLQGSKRILRSNEILLSSAGLTETDLQLTFSLQVGILLLPG
;
A
#
# COMPACT_ATOMS: atom_id res chain seq x y z
N MET A 1 8.54 -7.59 -2.79
CA MET A 1 8.00 -6.52 -3.65
C MET A 1 6.75 -7.07 -4.34
N LEU A 2 5.56 -6.76 -3.83
CA LEU A 2 4.30 -7.24 -4.42
C LEU A 2 3.92 -6.31 -5.58
N PHE A 3 3.86 -6.81 -6.81
CA PHE A 3 3.40 -6.05 -7.97
C PHE A 3 1.88 -6.21 -8.09
N VAL A 4 1.12 -5.18 -7.75
CA VAL A 4 -0.35 -5.17 -7.90
C VAL A 4 -0.69 -4.62 -9.28
N HIS A 5 -1.35 -5.44 -10.12
CA HIS A 5 -1.86 -5.05 -11.43
C HIS A 5 -3.13 -4.19 -11.26
N VAL A 6 -3.13 -2.98 -11.82
CA VAL A 6 -4.23 -2.01 -11.72
C VAL A 6 -4.96 -1.94 -13.06
N SER A 7 -6.25 -2.25 -13.04
CA SER A 7 -7.17 -2.06 -14.16
C SER A 7 -7.54 -0.58 -14.31
N GLN A 8 -7.30 0.01 -15.48
CA GLN A 8 -7.61 1.41 -15.79
C GLN A 8 -9.13 1.65 -15.85
N CYS A 9 -9.63 2.68 -15.17
CA CYS A 9 -10.96 3.26 -15.40
C CYS A 9 -10.90 4.80 -15.56
N LEU A 10 -11.14 5.25 -16.80
CA LEU A 10 -11.92 6.45 -17.20
C LEU A 10 -11.32 7.91 -17.07
N PRO A 11 -11.95 8.95 -17.67
CA PRO A 11 -11.36 9.95 -18.60
C PRO A 11 -10.91 11.30 -17.93
N PRO A 12 -10.37 12.31 -18.65
CA PRO A 12 -9.29 13.20 -18.17
C PRO A 12 -9.69 14.36 -17.21
N VAL A 13 -10.90 14.37 -16.64
CA VAL A 13 -11.41 15.50 -15.83
C VAL A 13 -11.29 15.25 -14.31
N PHE A 14 -11.02 14.02 -13.89
CA PHE A 14 -10.86 13.69 -12.47
C PHE A 14 -9.38 13.67 -12.09
N SER A 15 -9.04 14.36 -10.99
CA SER A 15 -7.78 14.10 -10.26
C SER A 15 -7.72 12.58 -10.05
N ARG A 16 -6.73 11.91 -10.65
CA ARG A 16 -6.62 10.45 -10.53
C ARG A 16 -6.29 10.12 -9.08
N LEU A 17 -7.32 9.81 -8.32
CA LEU A 17 -7.23 9.36 -6.95
C LEU A 17 -7.16 7.84 -6.98
N PHE A 18 -5.99 7.31 -6.74
CA PHE A 18 -5.79 5.87 -6.57
C PHE A 18 -5.80 5.55 -5.09
N ASN A 19 -6.73 4.70 -4.65
CA ASN A 19 -6.79 4.21 -3.28
C ASN A 19 -6.52 2.71 -3.26
N LEU A 20 -5.55 2.29 -2.46
CA LEU A 20 -5.26 0.89 -2.18
C LEU A 20 -5.45 0.64 -0.70
N THR A 21 -6.41 -0.20 -0.36
CA THR A 21 -6.65 -0.59 1.03
C THR A 21 -6.20 -2.03 1.25
N LEU A 22 -5.27 -2.23 2.18
CA LEU A 22 -4.86 -3.54 2.66
C LEU A 22 -5.62 -3.83 3.95
N LYS A 23 -6.41 -4.92 3.94
CA LYS A 23 -7.28 -5.31 5.06
C LYS A 23 -6.67 -6.39 5.96
N LYS A 24 -5.83 -7.25 5.40
CA LYS A 24 -5.30 -8.40 6.14
C LYS A 24 -3.90 -8.76 5.62
N LEU A 25 -3.00 -9.04 6.55
CA LEU A 25 -1.69 -9.63 6.31
C LEU A 25 -1.72 -11.06 6.83
N ILE A 26 -1.38 -12.02 5.97
CA ILE A 26 -1.32 -13.44 6.35
C ILE A 26 0.11 -13.90 6.12
N MET A 27 0.75 -14.44 7.16
CA MET A 27 2.02 -15.13 7.03
C MET A 27 1.81 -16.55 6.54
N LEU A 28 2.37 -16.85 5.37
CA LEU A 28 2.38 -18.21 4.82
C LEU A 28 3.54 -19.05 5.35
N LYS A 29 4.53 -18.41 5.98
CA LYS A 29 5.70 -19.03 6.60
C LYS A 29 6.00 -18.29 7.90
N GLU A 30 6.54 -19.02 8.87
CA GLU A 30 7.07 -18.40 10.09
C GLU A 30 8.13 -17.36 9.73
N LEU A 31 7.99 -16.19 10.36
CA LEU A 31 8.99 -15.14 10.33
C LEU A 31 9.97 -15.36 11.48
N ASP A 32 11.17 -14.81 11.35
CA ASP A 32 12.19 -14.91 12.39
C ASP A 32 11.64 -14.43 13.74
N LYS A 33 12.04 -15.10 14.83
CA LYS A 33 11.54 -14.80 16.19
C LYS A 33 11.96 -13.41 16.66
N ASP A 34 13.00 -12.84 16.05
CA ASP A 34 13.47 -11.49 16.33
C ASP A 34 12.67 -10.41 15.56
N LEU A 35 11.80 -10.79 14.61
CA LEU A 35 11.00 -9.86 13.83
C LEU A 35 9.66 -9.56 14.51
N THR A 36 9.60 -8.40 15.15
CA THR A 36 8.43 -7.92 15.92
C THR A 36 7.54 -6.96 15.15
N SER A 37 8.03 -6.40 14.04
CA SER A 37 7.29 -5.42 13.25
C SER A 37 7.60 -5.52 11.76
N VAL A 38 6.64 -5.06 10.95
CA VAL A 38 6.79 -4.98 9.50
C VAL A 38 6.33 -3.62 9.01
N VAL A 39 6.94 -3.18 7.91
CA VAL A 39 6.52 -1.96 7.21
C VAL A 39 6.17 -2.31 5.79
N ILE A 40 5.01 -1.86 5.34
CA ILE A 40 4.53 -2.10 3.99
C ILE A 40 4.80 -0.86 3.15
N ALA A 41 5.63 -1.03 2.14
CA ALA A 41 5.88 -0.03 1.12
C ALA A 41 5.20 -0.46 -0.19
N VAL A 42 4.38 0.41 -0.75
CA VAL A 42 3.73 0.22 -2.04
C VAL A 42 4.26 1.23 -3.05
N LYS A 43 4.61 0.71 -4.23
CA LYS A 43 5.08 1.50 -5.36
C LYS A 43 4.18 1.20 -6.54
N LEU A 44 3.58 2.23 -7.10
CA LEU A 44 2.80 2.09 -8.32
C LEU A 44 3.74 1.97 -9.51
N GLN A 45 3.43 1.04 -10.42
CA GLN A 45 4.18 0.90 -11.65
C GLN A 45 4.07 2.20 -12.46
N GLY A 46 5.23 2.73 -12.90
CA GLY A 46 5.30 4.04 -13.55
C GLY A 46 5.36 5.24 -12.60
N SER A 47 5.27 5.04 -11.27
CA SER A 47 5.47 6.10 -10.27
C SER A 47 6.86 6.01 -9.65
N LYS A 48 7.54 7.16 -9.55
CA LYS A 48 8.76 7.30 -8.73
C LYS A 48 8.43 7.35 -7.23
N ARG A 49 7.18 7.68 -6.88
CA ARG A 49 6.72 7.82 -5.49
C ARG A 49 6.43 6.44 -4.90
N ILE A 50 6.99 6.20 -3.71
CA ILE A 50 6.70 5.05 -2.85
C ILE A 50 5.83 5.56 -1.71
N LEU A 51 4.72 4.90 -1.43
CA LEU A 51 3.91 5.13 -0.23
C LEU A 51 4.30 4.09 0.81
N ARG A 52 4.59 4.52 2.03
CA ARG A 52 5.09 3.66 3.11
C ARG A 52 4.11 3.73 4.28
N SER A 53 3.76 2.59 4.86
CA SER A 53 2.96 2.52 6.08
C SER A 53 3.81 2.86 7.31
N ASN A 54 3.13 3.04 8.44
CA ASN A 54 3.78 2.95 9.74
C ASN A 54 4.23 1.52 10.03
N GLU A 55 5.02 1.37 11.09
CA GLU A 55 5.36 0.06 11.65
C GLU A 55 4.11 -0.64 12.15
N ILE A 56 3.94 -1.88 11.70
CA ILE A 56 2.84 -2.75 12.05
C ILE A 56 3.42 -3.82 12.96
N LEU A 57 3.00 -3.83 14.22
CA LEU A 57 3.44 -4.81 15.19
C LEU A 57 2.83 -6.17 14.84
N LEU A 58 3.67 -7.20 14.83
CA LEU A 58 3.25 -8.58 14.62
C LEU A 58 2.96 -9.22 15.98
N SER A 59 1.79 -9.85 16.11
CA SER A 59 1.41 -10.56 17.33
C SER A 59 2.06 -11.95 17.36
N SER A 60 3.25 -12.08 17.97
CA SER A 60 4.04 -13.32 18.19
C SER A 60 4.37 -14.17 16.94
N ALA A 61 5.66 -14.43 16.71
CA ALA A 61 6.24 -15.14 15.57
C ALA A 61 5.68 -16.57 15.32
N GLY A 62 4.53 -16.66 14.65
CA GLY A 62 3.88 -17.88 14.18
C GLY A 62 3.20 -17.66 12.82
N LEU A 63 2.37 -18.61 12.37
CA LEU A 63 1.47 -18.39 11.22
C LEU A 63 0.36 -17.43 11.63
N THR A 64 0.69 -16.13 11.65
CA THR A 64 -0.18 -15.08 12.16
C THR A 64 -0.98 -14.43 11.05
N GLU A 65 -2.23 -14.18 11.39
CA GLU A 65 -3.13 -13.33 10.64
C GLU A 65 -3.22 -11.99 11.37
N THR A 66 -2.92 -10.89 10.68
CA THR A 66 -2.98 -9.54 11.25
C THR A 66 -3.94 -8.70 10.42
N ASP A 67 -5.01 -8.22 11.06
CA ASP A 67 -5.90 -7.24 10.45
C ASP A 67 -5.15 -5.92 10.23
N LEU A 68 -5.20 -5.45 8.99
CA LEU A 68 -4.59 -4.20 8.56
C LEU A 68 -5.69 -3.17 8.32
N GLN A 69 -5.49 -1.96 8.86
CA GLN A 69 -6.32 -0.80 8.52
C GLN A 69 -5.50 0.20 7.70
N LEU A 70 -4.82 -0.29 6.67
CA LEU A 70 -3.92 0.52 5.86
C LEU A 70 -4.61 0.95 4.57
N THR A 71 -4.72 2.26 4.39
CA THR A 71 -5.20 2.87 3.14
C THR A 71 -4.12 3.77 2.58
N PHE A 72 -3.70 3.48 1.35
CA PHE A 72 -2.73 4.25 0.60
C PHE A 72 -3.45 5.04 -0.49
N SER A 73 -3.38 6.36 -0.41
CA SER A 73 -4.01 7.26 -1.37
C SER A 73 -2.96 8.01 -2.17
N LEU A 74 -3.10 8.00 -3.49
CA LEU A 74 -2.28 8.80 -4.39
C LEU A 74 -3.20 9.71 -5.18
N GLN A 75 -3.06 11.02 -4.98
CA GLN A 75 -3.76 12.03 -5.74
C GLN A 75 -2.82 12.58 -6.81
N VAL A 76 -3.11 12.30 -8.08
CA VAL A 76 -2.47 13.00 -9.20
C VAL A 76 -3.35 14.21 -9.51
N GLY A 77 -3.06 15.32 -8.82
CA GLY A 77 -3.68 16.61 -9.12
C GLY A 77 -3.07 17.16 -10.40
N ILE A 78 -3.91 17.52 -11.37
CA ILE A 78 -3.47 18.40 -12.45
C ILE A 78 -3.42 19.81 -11.86
N LEU A 79 -2.25 20.43 -11.90
CA LEU A 79 -2.10 21.84 -11.56
C LEU A 79 -2.75 22.62 -12.70
N LEU A 80 -4.02 23.00 -12.55
CA LEU A 80 -4.59 24.03 -13.42
C LEU A 80 -3.89 25.35 -13.06
N LEU A 81 -2.89 25.72 -13.85
CA LEU A 81 -2.41 27.10 -13.87
C LEU A 81 -3.53 27.94 -14.52
N PRO A 82 -4.09 28.95 -13.84
CA PRO A 82 -4.91 29.93 -14.52
C PRO A 82 -3.99 30.81 -15.36
N GLY A 83 -4.13 30.71 -16.68
CA GLY A 83 -3.63 31.71 -17.63
C GLY A 83 -4.73 32.70 -17.94
#